data_AF-A0A9Q0I763-F1
#
_entry.id   AF-A0A9Q0I763-F1
#
_cell.length_a   1.000
_cell.length_b   1.000
_cell.length_c   1.000
_cell.angle_alpha   90.00
_cell.angle_beta   90.00
_cell.angle_gamma   90.00
#
_symmetry.space_group_name_H-M   'P 1'
#
loop_
_entity.id
_entity.type
_entity.pdbx_description
1 polymer ?
#
loop_
_entity_poly.entity_id
_entity_poly.type
_entity_poly.pdbx_seq_one_letter_code
_entity_poly.pdbx_strand_id
1 'polypeptide(L)'
;MKSIAESSVIPEEKLSHIVAGMIPEDFIMDFASVVFGSRRAALEAVTSQRDPHLPTLDDLRWRVDVTISTSSLLRALQPLVLMEMKLSDGSVQQFEVPVSKFQELRYNVALILKEMNHLEKRSVLQIQD
;
A
#
# COMPACT_ATOMS: atom_id res chain seq x y z
N MET A 1 10.72 -1.15 5.71
CA MET A 1 10.62 -1.43 4.26
C MET A 1 11.99 -1.15 3.67
N LYS A 2 12.75 -2.20 3.34
CA LYS A 2 14.08 -2.06 2.71
C LYS A 2 13.90 -1.88 1.21
N SER A 3 14.70 -0.98 0.66
CA SER A 3 14.75 -0.51 -0.74
C SER A 3 14.57 -1.65 -1.74
N ILE A 4 13.59 -1.52 -2.63
CA ILE A 4 13.20 -2.48 -3.69
C ILE A 4 14.24 -2.48 -4.84
N ALA A 5 15.42 -1.93 -4.59
CA ALA A 5 16.35 -1.50 -5.63
C ALA A 5 17.58 -2.43 -5.72
N GLU A 6 17.91 -3.18 -4.67
CA GLU A 6 19.05 -4.10 -4.69
C GLU A 6 18.62 -5.51 -5.11
N SER A 7 18.49 -5.77 -6.43
CA SER A 7 18.70 -7.08 -7.08
C SER A 7 17.98 -7.17 -8.44
N SER A 8 18.36 -6.30 -9.37
CA SER A 8 18.25 -6.64 -10.78
C SER A 8 19.51 -6.14 -11.45
N VAL A 9 20.55 -6.96 -11.42
CA VAL A 9 21.71 -6.75 -12.30
C VAL A 9 21.22 -7.08 -13.71
N ILE A 10 20.50 -6.15 -14.33
CA ILE A 10 20.30 -6.17 -15.77
C ILE A 10 21.70 -6.01 -16.35
N PRO A 11 22.18 -6.95 -17.20
CA PRO A 11 23.51 -6.86 -17.79
C PRO A 11 23.67 -5.50 -18.47
N GLU A 12 24.76 -4.80 -18.17
CA GLU A 12 25.07 -3.46 -18.68
C GLU A 12 24.93 -3.39 -20.22
N GLU A 13 25.26 -4.50 -20.90
CA GLU A 13 25.10 -4.70 -22.35
C GLU A 13 23.65 -4.65 -22.86
N LYS A 14 22.65 -5.05 -22.07
CA LYS A 14 21.24 -5.00 -22.49
C LYS A 14 20.64 -3.60 -22.38
N LEU A 15 21.16 -2.79 -21.47
CA LEU A 15 20.70 -1.41 -21.28
C LEU A 15 21.39 -0.45 -22.24
N SER A 16 22.65 -0.68 -22.61
CA SER A 16 23.38 0.15 -23.58
C SER A 16 22.66 0.27 -24.92
N HIS A 17 22.09 -0.83 -25.44
CA HIS A 17 21.34 -0.84 -26.70
C HIS A 17 19.99 -0.11 -26.64
N ILE A 18 19.31 -0.12 -25.47
CA ILE A 18 18.02 0.57 -25.28
C ILE A 18 18.25 2.07 -25.02
N VAL A 19 19.28 2.38 -24.24
CA VAL A 19 19.69 3.75 -23.88
C VAL A 19 20.20 4.51 -25.11
N ALA A 20 20.96 3.87 -26.00
CA ALA A 20 21.49 4.50 -27.23
C ALA A 20 20.42 4.93 -28.25
N GLY A 21 19.23 4.30 -28.23
CA GLY A 21 18.13 4.64 -29.15
C GLY A 21 17.11 5.64 -28.60
N MET A 22 17.07 5.83 -27.28
CA MET A 22 16.02 6.60 -26.59
C MET A 22 16.54 7.82 -25.84
N ILE A 23 17.84 7.86 -25.53
CA ILE A 23 18.46 8.90 -24.69
C ILE A 23 19.62 9.51 -25.50
N PRO A 24 19.68 10.85 -25.66
CA PRO A 24 20.81 11.48 -26.35
C PRO A 24 22.13 11.13 -25.66
N GLU A 25 23.20 10.93 -26.44
CA GLU A 25 24.49 10.44 -25.95
C GLU A 25 25.06 11.26 -24.78
N ASP A 26 24.80 12.57 -24.78
CA ASP A 26 25.19 13.51 -23.72
C ASP A 26 24.64 13.15 -22.34
N PHE A 27 23.52 12.43 -22.27
CA PHE A 27 22.83 12.09 -21.02
C PHE A 27 23.09 10.65 -20.56
N ILE A 28 23.77 9.82 -21.38
CA ILE A 28 23.99 8.40 -21.06
C ILE A 28 24.83 8.25 -19.79
N MET A 29 25.90 9.03 -19.67
CA MET A 29 26.78 9.00 -18.50
C MET A 29 26.07 9.50 -17.22
N ASP A 30 25.21 10.51 -17.38
CA ASP A 30 24.37 11.00 -16.29
C ASP A 30 23.39 9.93 -15.81
N PHE A 31 22.70 9.28 -16.74
CA PHE A 31 21.77 8.19 -16.44
C PHE A 31 22.46 6.98 -15.81
N ALA A 32 23.59 6.53 -16.38
CA ALA A 32 24.36 5.40 -15.88
C ALA A 32 24.80 5.61 -14.43
N SER A 33 25.22 6.81 -14.07
CA SER A 33 25.63 7.11 -12.69
C SER A 33 24.47 7.19 -11.68
N VAL A 34 23.23 7.38 -12.14
CA VAL A 34 22.02 7.35 -11.29
C VAL A 34 21.53 5.92 -11.12
N VAL A 35 21.66 5.07 -12.14
CA VAL A 35 21.22 3.66 -12.10
C VAL A 35 22.26 2.76 -11.43
N PHE A 36 23.55 2.97 -11.71
CA PHE A 36 24.66 2.10 -11.30
C PHE A 36 25.72 2.79 -10.43
N GLY A 37 25.67 4.12 -10.30
CA GLY A 37 26.71 4.91 -9.65
C GLY A 37 26.33 5.47 -8.28
N SER A 38 27.22 6.33 -7.76
CA SER A 38 27.12 6.94 -6.43
C SER A 38 25.94 7.91 -6.27
N ARG A 39 25.37 8.42 -7.36
CA ARG A 39 24.19 9.31 -7.32
C ARG A 39 22.92 8.56 -6.90
N ARG A 40 22.89 7.23 -7.05
CA ARG A 40 21.77 6.39 -6.64
C ARG A 40 21.43 6.52 -5.17
N ALA A 41 22.41 6.42 -4.29
CA ALA A 41 22.21 6.51 -2.85
C ALA A 41 21.63 7.89 -2.45
N ALA A 42 22.09 8.96 -3.10
CA ALA A 42 21.55 10.30 -2.89
C ALA A 42 20.10 10.41 -3.40
N LEU A 43 19.78 9.81 -4.54
CA LEU A 43 18.42 9.78 -5.08
C LEU A 43 17.48 8.95 -4.17
N GLU A 44 17.92 7.76 -3.74
CA GLU A 44 17.17 6.89 -2.82
C GLU A 44 16.93 7.57 -1.47
N ALA A 45 17.89 8.35 -0.96
CA ALA A 45 17.71 9.14 0.25
C ALA A 45 16.63 10.24 0.06
N VAL A 46 16.62 10.91 -1.09
CA VAL A 46 15.62 11.94 -1.41
C VAL A 46 14.24 11.33 -1.64
N THR A 47 14.15 10.20 -2.35
CA THR A 47 12.86 9.52 -2.56
C THR A 47 12.33 8.92 -1.27
N SER A 48 13.19 8.39 -0.39
CA SER A 48 12.75 7.93 0.95
C SER A 48 12.15 9.06 1.80
N GLN A 49 12.62 10.30 1.64
CA GLN A 49 12.07 11.47 2.34
C GLN A 49 10.82 12.06 1.68
N ARG A 50 10.63 11.83 0.37
CA ARG A 50 9.56 12.42 -0.44
C ARG A 50 8.66 11.37 -1.07
N ASP A 51 8.61 10.17 -0.50
CA ASP A 51 7.87 9.07 -1.08
C ASP A 51 6.39 9.45 -1.09
N PRO A 52 5.73 9.60 -2.26
CA PRO A 52 4.31 9.91 -2.33
C PRO A 52 3.54 8.64 -1.97
N HIS A 53 3.46 8.35 -0.68
CA HIS A 53 2.66 7.26 -0.14
C HIS A 53 1.23 7.76 0.07
N LEU A 54 0.27 6.87 -0.21
CA LEU A 54 -1.10 7.09 0.22
C LEU A 54 -1.13 7.04 1.76
N PRO A 55 -2.00 7.82 2.43
CA PRO A 55 -2.18 7.72 3.87
C PRO A 55 -2.46 6.27 4.26
N THR A 56 -1.60 5.72 5.10
CA THR A 56 -1.78 4.38 5.70
C THR A 56 -2.78 4.43 6.85
N LEU A 57 -3.37 3.28 7.13
CA LEU A 57 -4.24 3.04 8.29
C LEU A 57 -3.39 2.76 9.53
N ASP A 58 -3.44 3.64 10.52
CA ASP A 58 -2.67 3.51 11.77
C ASP A 58 -3.46 2.78 12.86
N ASP A 59 -4.76 3.07 12.99
CA ASP A 59 -5.64 2.48 14.00
C ASP A 59 -7.08 2.37 13.46
N LEU A 60 -7.74 1.26 13.77
CA LEU A 60 -9.14 1.00 13.39
C LEU A 60 -9.90 0.45 14.59
N ARG A 61 -10.89 1.21 15.08
CA ARG A 61 -11.75 0.82 16.21
C ARG A 61 -13.19 0.71 15.74
N TRP A 62 -13.90 -0.31 16.22
CA TRP A 62 -15.31 -0.47 15.90
C TRP A 62 -16.10 -0.96 17.11
N ARG A 63 -17.37 -0.59 17.16
CA ARG A 63 -18.33 -1.10 18.15
C ARG A 63 -19.69 -1.30 17.50
N VAL A 64 -20.49 -2.21 18.06
CA VAL A 64 -21.86 -2.46 17.61
C VAL A 64 -22.80 -1.89 18.64
N ASP A 65 -23.58 -0.90 18.22
CA ASP A 65 -24.60 -0.28 19.04
C ASP A 65 -25.96 -0.92 18.70
N VAL A 66 -26.73 -1.28 19.73
CA VAL A 66 -28.07 -1.87 19.59
C VAL A 66 -29.06 -0.96 20.28
N THR A 67 -29.97 -0.36 19.51
CA THR A 67 -31.06 0.46 20.06
C THR A 67 -32.23 -0.44 20.43
N ILE A 68 -32.60 -0.45 21.72
CA ILE A 68 -33.73 -1.21 22.27
C ILE A 68 -34.93 -0.28 22.42
N SER A 69 -36.05 -0.58 21.76
CA SER A 69 -37.32 0.15 21.93
C SER A 69 -38.36 -0.75 22.60
N THR A 70 -39.00 -0.24 23.66
CA THR A 70 -40.03 -0.96 24.44
C THR A 70 -41.47 -0.67 24.00
N SER A 71 -41.66 0.24 23.04
CA SER A 71 -42.97 0.53 22.45
C SER A 71 -43.15 -0.25 21.14
N SER A 72 -44.37 -0.74 20.86
CA SER A 72 -44.74 -1.67 19.79
C SER A 72 -44.49 -1.19 18.34
N LEU A 73 -43.82 -0.05 18.13
CA LEU A 73 -43.45 0.49 16.82
C LEU A 73 -42.12 -0.12 16.33
N LEU A 74 -42.21 -1.33 15.77
CA LEU A 74 -41.49 -1.88 14.61
C LEU A 74 -39.98 -1.60 14.36
N ARG A 75 -39.20 -1.10 15.32
CA ARG A 75 -37.74 -0.90 15.14
C ARG A 75 -36.91 -1.20 16.40
N ALA A 76 -37.30 -2.23 17.14
CA ALA A 76 -36.76 -2.49 18.48
C ALA A 76 -35.35 -3.12 18.52
N LEU A 77 -34.74 -3.49 17.39
CA LEU A 77 -33.41 -4.12 17.34
C LEU A 77 -32.72 -3.83 16.00
N GLN A 78 -32.44 -2.56 15.66
CA GLN A 78 -31.61 -2.26 14.50
C GLN A 78 -30.15 -2.09 14.96
N PRO A 79 -29.28 -3.10 14.80
CA PRO A 79 -27.87 -2.96 15.11
C PRO A 79 -27.19 -2.02 14.11
N LEU A 80 -26.30 -1.17 14.61
CA LEU A 80 -25.49 -0.26 13.81
C LEU A 80 -24.04 -0.38 14.25
N VAL A 81 -23.11 -0.37 13.29
CA VAL A 81 -21.69 -0.43 13.60
C VAL A 81 -21.13 0.99 13.53
N LEU A 82 -20.59 1.50 14.63
CA LEU A 82 -19.82 2.75 14.60
C LEU A 82 -18.34 2.39 14.39
N MET A 83 -17.72 2.98 13.38
CA MET A 83 -16.31 2.77 13.06
C MET A 83 -15.54 4.08 13.21
N GLU A 84 -14.32 3.96 13.74
CA GLU A 84 -13.34 5.03 13.80
C GLU A 84 -12.04 4.57 13.16
N MET A 85 -11.51 5.41 12.26
CA MET A 85 -10.27 5.19 11.54
C MET A 85 -9.30 6.33 11.82
N LYS A 86 -8.06 6.01 12.19
CA LYS A 86 -6.95 6.96 12.24
C LYS A 86 -5.98 6.69 11.12
N LEU A 87 -5.63 7.73 10.37
CA LEU A 87 -4.70 7.67 9.26
C LEU A 87 -3.35 8.31 9.66
N SER A 88 -2.30 7.92 8.97
CA SER A 88 -0.93 8.45 9.14
C SER A 88 -0.79 9.94 8.88
N ASP A 89 -1.72 10.55 8.15
CA ASP A 89 -1.81 12.01 7.98
C ASP A 89 -2.35 12.74 9.23
N GLY A 90 -2.64 11.99 10.31
CA GLY A 90 -3.20 12.49 11.55
C GLY A 90 -4.72 12.66 11.51
N SER A 91 -5.38 12.38 10.38
CA SER A 91 -6.83 12.49 10.28
C SER A 91 -7.53 11.34 11.01
N VAL A 92 -8.63 11.69 11.68
CA VAL A 92 -9.50 10.73 12.36
C VAL A 92 -10.88 10.84 11.74
N GLN A 93 -11.40 9.71 11.25
CA GLN A 93 -12.71 9.64 10.61
C GLN A 93 -13.62 8.71 11.41
N GLN A 94 -14.79 9.21 11.78
CA GLN A 94 -15.83 8.43 12.44
C GLN A 94 -17.06 8.35 11.54
N PHE A 95 -17.58 7.15 11.34
CA PHE A 95 -18.73 6.93 10.46
C PHE A 95 -19.55 5.71 10.88
N GLU A 96 -20.81 5.73 10.50
CA GLU A 96 -21.76 4.65 10.76
C GLU A 96 -21.80 3.66 9.58
N VAL A 97 -21.81 2.38 9.90
CA VAL A 97 -21.80 1.29 8.93
C VAL A 97 -22.95 0.34 9.24
N PRO A 98 -23.88 0.12 8.28
CA PRO A 98 -24.88 -0.94 8.40
C PRO A 98 -24.23 -2.31 8.55
N VAL A 99 -24.81 -3.19 9.35
CA VAL A 99 -24.24 -4.53 9.61
C VAL A 99 -23.98 -5.32 8.34
N SER A 100 -24.84 -5.22 7.32
CA SER A 100 -24.64 -5.87 6.02
C SER A 100 -23.33 -5.43 5.34
N LYS A 101 -23.04 -4.12 5.34
CA LYS A 101 -21.81 -3.56 4.77
C LYS A 101 -20.58 -3.89 5.59
N PHE A 102 -20.71 -3.99 6.91
CA PHE A 102 -19.63 -4.46 7.75
C PHE A 102 -19.23 -5.92 7.45
N GLN A 103 -20.21 -6.80 7.20
CA GLN A 103 -19.92 -8.19 6.82
C GLN A 103 -19.27 -8.27 5.43
N GLU A 104 -19.74 -7.47 4.48
CA GLU A 104 -19.13 -7.35 3.15
C GLU A 104 -17.66 -6.90 3.25
N LEU A 105 -17.38 -5.86 4.05
CA LEU A 105 -16.02 -5.38 4.31
C LEU A 105 -15.14 -6.50 4.90
N ARG A 106 -15.62 -7.20 5.93
CA ARG A 106 -14.90 -8.33 6.55
C ARG A 106 -14.54 -9.40 5.51
N TYR A 107 -15.49 -9.77 4.66
CA TYR A 107 -15.25 -10.77 3.61
C TYR A 107 -14.19 -10.29 2.61
N ASN A 108 -14.32 -9.06 2.11
CA ASN A 108 -13.40 -8.49 1.12
C ASN A 108 -11.97 -8.36 1.68
N VAL A 109 -11.82 -7.93 2.94
CA VAL A 109 -10.51 -7.88 3.61
C VAL A 109 -9.89 -9.28 3.69
N ALA A 110 -10.66 -10.29 4.10
CA ALA A 110 -10.16 -11.67 4.17
C ALA A 110 -9.76 -12.22 2.80
N LEU A 111 -10.52 -11.89 1.75
CA LEU A 111 -10.21 -12.27 0.38
C LEU A 111 -8.89 -11.63 -0.09
N ILE A 112 -8.72 -10.33 0.12
CA ILE A 112 -7.48 -9.63 -0.25
C ILE A 112 -6.29 -10.20 0.51
N LEU A 113 -6.41 -10.41 1.83
CA LEU A 113 -5.34 -11.01 2.63
C LEU A 113 -4.97 -12.42 2.16
N LYS A 114 -5.95 -13.22 1.74
CA LYS A 114 -5.71 -14.53 1.15
C LYS A 114 -4.93 -14.43 -0.16
N GLU A 115 -5.32 -13.52 -1.06
CA GLU A 115 -4.62 -13.31 -2.32
C GLU A 115 -3.21 -12.76 -2.11
N MET A 116 -3.02 -11.81 -1.18
CA MET A 116 -1.71 -11.29 -0.80
C MET A 116 -0.79 -12.42 -0.29
N ASN A 117 -1.28 -13.26 0.63
CA ASN A 117 -0.53 -14.42 1.13
C ASN A 117 -0.16 -15.40 0.00
N HIS A 118 -1.08 -15.59 -0.94
CA HIS A 118 -0.84 -16.45 -2.09
C HIS A 118 0.19 -15.87 -3.07
N LEU A 119 0.22 -14.55 -3.26
CA LEU A 119 1.25 -13.84 -4.03
C LEU A 119 2.62 -13.93 -3.34
N GLU A 120 2.68 -13.73 -2.03
CA GLU A 120 3.91 -13.91 -1.24
C GLU A 120 4.49 -15.32 -1.39
N LYS A 121 3.65 -16.35 -1.29
CA LYS A 121 4.08 -17.76 -1.44
C LYS A 121 4.51 -18.13 -2.86
N ARG A 122 4.01 -17.42 -3.87
CA ARG A 122 4.37 -17.63 -5.27
C ARG A 122 5.58 -16.80 -5.70
N SER A 123 6.22 -16.05 -4.79
CA SER A 123 7.25 -15.09 -5.18
C SER A 123 8.41 -15.76 -5.92
N VAL A 124 8.45 -15.56 -7.24
CA VAL A 124 9.65 -15.65 -8.10
C VAL A 124 10.70 -14.59 -7.71
N LEU A 125 10.36 -13.73 -6.75
CA LEU A 125 11.16 -12.66 -6.17
C LEU A 125 11.71 -13.03 -4.77
N GLN A 126 12.06 -14.30 -4.53
CA GLN A 126 12.98 -14.60 -3.43
C GLN A 126 14.36 -14.09 -3.82
N ILE A 127 14.68 -12.87 -3.40
CA ILE A 127 16.05 -12.36 -3.39
C ILE A 127 16.74 -13.14 -2.27
N GLN A 128 17.67 -14.03 -2.63
CA GLN A 128 18.56 -14.68 -1.67
C GLN A 128 19.39 -13.61 -0.96
N ASP A 129 19.44 -13.69 0.37
CA ASP A 129 20.32 -12.89 1.23
C ASP A 129 21.80 -13.03 0.82
#